data_AF-A0A962M1K5-F1
#
_entry.id   AF-A0A962M1K5-F1
#
_cell.length_a   1.000
_cell.length_b   1.000
_cell.length_c   1.000
_cell.angle_alpha   90.00
_cell.angle_beta   90.00
_cell.angle_gamma   90.00
#
_symmetry.space_group_name_H-M   'P 1'
#
loop_
_entity.id
_entity.type
_entity.pdbx_description
1 polymer ?
#
loop_
_entity_poly.entity_id
_entity_poly.type
_entity_poly.pdbx_seq_one_letter_code
_entity_poly.pdbx_strand_id
1 'polypeptide(L)'
;MTNNRYQAWSALLMVTALLPPAAVWAVSQADVDAMEKHCFAAREKALAPIRARKTQACIEQQLRSVEHCERYYTTYGNVSPGPTGAPQYGLFWDLPECRDWIEARKTLEQARSEP
;
A
#
# COMPACT_ATOMS: atom_id res chain seq x y z
N MET A 1 37.84 -49.69 42.44
CA MET A 1 38.61 -48.46 42.18
C MET A 1 38.10 -47.87 40.87
N THR A 2 37.44 -46.72 40.98
CA THR A 2 36.81 -45.95 39.91
C THR A 2 37.89 -45.34 39.01
N ASN A 3 37.69 -45.34 37.68
CA ASN A 3 38.48 -44.46 36.82
C ASN A 3 37.56 -43.71 35.85
N ASN A 4 37.11 -42.57 36.35
CA ASN A 4 36.33 -41.54 35.68
C ASN A 4 37.32 -40.56 35.03
N ARG A 5 37.39 -40.52 33.70
CA ARG A 5 38.23 -39.57 32.96
C ARG A 5 37.37 -38.72 32.02
N TYR A 6 36.51 -37.89 32.60
CA TYR A 6 35.86 -36.79 31.91
C TYR A 6 36.23 -35.47 32.60
N GLN A 7 37.46 -35.02 32.36
CA GLN A 7 37.90 -33.66 32.63
C GLN A 7 38.75 -33.16 31.46
N ALA A 8 38.09 -32.47 30.54
CA ALA A 8 38.70 -31.46 29.69
C ALA A 8 37.61 -30.42 29.39
N TRP A 9 37.40 -29.52 30.34
CA TRP A 9 36.64 -28.28 30.17
C TRP A 9 37.61 -27.15 29.80
N SER A 10 37.12 -26.17 29.03
CA SER A 10 37.75 -24.89 28.62
C SER A 10 38.48 -24.97 27.26
N ALA A 11 38.29 -24.09 26.26
CA ALA A 11 37.74 -22.74 26.24
C ALA A 11 37.38 -22.30 24.80
N LEU A 12 36.50 -21.28 24.68
CA LEU A 12 36.44 -20.24 23.63
C LEU A 12 36.24 -20.69 22.16
N LEU A 13 35.18 -20.30 21.44
CA LEU A 13 34.76 -18.92 21.15
C LEU A 13 33.27 -18.92 20.76
N MET A 14 32.39 -18.45 21.64
CA MET A 14 31.12 -17.87 21.20
C MET A 14 31.44 -16.51 20.58
N VAL A 15 31.62 -16.45 19.25
CA VAL A 15 31.47 -15.20 18.51
C VAL A 15 29.99 -15.03 18.25
N THR A 16 29.25 -14.57 19.27
CA THR A 16 27.94 -13.97 19.05
C THR A 16 28.17 -12.67 18.30
N ALA A 17 27.94 -12.69 16.99
CA ALA A 17 28.00 -11.52 16.14
C ALA A 17 27.06 -10.43 16.69
N LEU A 18 27.64 -9.35 17.22
CA LEU A 18 26.93 -8.08 17.35
C LEU A 18 26.62 -7.58 15.93
N LEU A 19 25.51 -8.03 15.35
CA LEU A 19 24.93 -7.28 14.24
C LEU A 19 24.42 -5.95 14.81
N PRO A 20 24.90 -4.80 14.31
CA PRO A 20 24.29 -3.53 14.66
C PRO A 20 22.82 -3.56 14.23
N PRO A 21 21.89 -2.99 15.01
CA PRO A 21 20.53 -2.81 14.55
C PRO A 21 20.60 -2.00 13.25
N ALA A 22 20.03 -2.54 12.18
CA ALA A 22 19.85 -1.78 10.96
C ALA A 22 19.08 -0.51 11.34
N ALA A 23 19.65 0.66 11.01
CA ALA A 23 18.97 1.92 11.23
C ALA A 23 17.68 1.90 10.41
N VAL A 24 16.54 1.73 11.10
CA VAL A 24 15.23 1.90 10.50
C VAL A 24 15.08 3.40 10.31
N TRP A 25 15.28 3.90 9.09
CA TRP A 25 14.95 5.29 8.78
C TRP A 25 13.44 5.45 8.96
N ALA A 26 13.06 6.33 9.89
CA ALA A 26 11.66 6.68 10.09
C ALA A 26 11.12 7.31 8.79
N VAL A 27 10.05 6.73 8.26
CA VAL A 27 9.31 7.31 7.12
C VAL A 27 8.77 8.67 7.57
N SER A 28 9.10 9.73 6.83
CA SER A 28 8.60 11.08 7.13
C SER A 28 7.22 11.32 6.51
N GLN A 29 6.51 12.37 6.95
CA GLN A 29 5.25 12.78 6.30
C GLN A 29 5.46 13.11 4.81
N ALA A 30 6.59 13.76 4.48
CA ALA A 30 6.89 14.13 3.10
C ALA A 30 7.07 12.89 2.21
N ASP A 31 7.65 11.81 2.75
CA ASP A 31 7.79 10.53 2.04
C ASP A 31 6.42 9.90 1.80
N VAL A 32 5.55 9.85 2.83
CA VAL A 32 4.17 9.34 2.68
C VAL A 32 3.37 10.12 1.64
N ASP A 33 3.48 11.46 1.63
CA ASP A 33 2.80 12.32 0.65
C ASP A 33 3.30 12.09 -0.78
N ALA A 34 4.60 11.83 -0.94
CA ALA A 34 5.17 11.47 -2.24
C ALA A 34 4.64 10.11 -2.70
N MET A 35 4.64 9.12 -1.82
CA MET A 35 4.09 7.77 -2.10
C MET A 35 2.60 7.83 -2.45
N GLU A 36 1.83 8.70 -1.80
CA GLU A 36 0.43 8.95 -2.15
C GLU A 36 0.30 9.35 -3.61
N LYS A 37 1.04 10.38 -4.04
CA LYS A 37 1.00 10.85 -5.44
C LYS A 37 1.34 9.75 -6.43
N HIS A 38 2.31 8.89 -6.11
CA HIS A 38 2.66 7.74 -6.95
C HIS A 38 1.53 6.71 -7.03
N CYS A 39 0.92 6.34 -5.90
CA CYS A 39 -0.25 5.46 -5.88
C CYS A 39 -1.39 6.03 -6.73
N PHE A 40 -1.76 7.30 -6.52
CA PHE A 40 -2.88 7.91 -7.23
C PHE A 40 -2.60 8.06 -8.74
N ALA A 41 -1.37 8.36 -9.14
CA ALA A 41 -0.98 8.39 -10.55
C ALA A 41 -1.05 6.99 -11.20
N ALA A 42 -0.60 5.94 -10.50
CA ALA A 42 -0.71 4.57 -10.97
C ALA A 42 -2.18 4.14 -11.11
N ARG A 43 -3.02 4.49 -10.14
CA ARG A 43 -4.47 4.25 -10.19
C ARG A 43 -5.12 4.97 -11.36
N GLU A 44 -4.82 6.25 -11.57
CA GLU A 44 -5.39 7.00 -12.69
C GLU A 44 -5.01 6.39 -14.04
N LYS A 45 -3.75 5.97 -14.20
CA LYS A 45 -3.28 5.25 -15.39
C LYS A 45 -4.04 3.94 -15.62
N ALA A 46 -4.34 3.19 -14.56
CA ALA A 46 -5.12 1.95 -14.64
C ALA A 46 -6.61 2.21 -14.94
N LEU A 47 -7.18 3.29 -14.39
CA LEU A 47 -8.59 3.65 -14.53
C LEU A 47 -8.92 4.25 -15.90
N ALA A 48 -8.03 5.08 -16.46
CA ALA A 48 -8.25 5.78 -17.73
C ALA A 48 -8.77 4.88 -18.88
N PRO A 49 -8.15 3.73 -19.22
CA PRO A 49 -8.65 2.87 -20.29
C PRO A 49 -10.01 2.23 -19.96
N ILE A 50 -10.33 2.02 -18.68
CA ILE A 50 -11.63 1.47 -18.27
C ILE A 50 -12.72 2.52 -18.40
N ARG A 51 -12.44 3.76 -17.98
CA ARG A 51 -13.34 4.90 -18.15
C ARG A 51 -13.66 5.12 -19.62
N ALA A 52 -12.64 5.16 -20.47
CA ALA A 52 -12.82 5.30 -21.92
C ALA A 52 -13.74 4.21 -22.50
N ARG A 53 -13.50 2.93 -22.17
CA ARG A 53 -14.35 1.82 -22.63
C ARG A 53 -15.80 1.94 -22.14
N LYS A 54 -16.00 2.36 -20.90
CA LYS A 54 -17.35 2.51 -20.33
C LYS A 54 -18.11 3.69 -20.91
N THR A 55 -17.42 4.81 -21.12
CA THR A 55 -17.97 5.98 -21.82
C THR A 55 -18.40 5.60 -23.22
N GLN A 56 -17.54 4.90 -23.97
CA GLN A 56 -17.84 4.46 -25.33
C GLN A 56 -19.06 3.53 -25.36
N ALA A 57 -19.10 2.52 -24.48
CA ALA A 57 -20.24 1.61 -24.39
C ALA A 57 -21.55 2.33 -24.04
N CYS A 58 -21.50 3.40 -23.23
CA CYS A 58 -22.67 4.23 -22.92
C CYS A 58 -23.16 5.01 -24.14
N ILE A 59 -22.24 5.60 -24.91
CA ILE A 59 -22.55 6.34 -26.14
C ILE A 59 -23.19 5.41 -27.17
N GLU A 60 -22.64 4.22 -27.36
CA GLU A 60 -23.12 3.21 -28.32
C GLU A 60 -24.55 2.73 -28.02
N GLN A 61 -24.94 2.70 -26.74
CA GLN A 61 -26.30 2.34 -26.33
C GLN A 61 -27.36 3.39 -26.70
N GLN A 62 -26.96 4.65 -26.95
CA GLN A 62 -27.86 5.74 -27.34
C GLN A 62 -29.02 6.03 -26.36
N LEU A 63 -28.92 5.56 -25.11
CA LEU A 63 -29.93 5.78 -24.06
C LEU A 63 -29.80 7.13 -23.34
N ARG A 64 -28.66 7.80 -23.55
CA ARG A 64 -28.24 9.05 -22.88
C ARG A 64 -27.49 9.94 -23.88
N SER A 65 -27.38 11.24 -23.56
CA SER A 65 -26.55 12.15 -24.35
C SER A 65 -25.07 11.81 -24.21
N VAL A 66 -24.28 12.16 -25.22
CA VAL A 66 -22.81 12.02 -25.19
C VAL A 66 -22.23 12.72 -23.96
N GLU A 67 -22.65 13.97 -23.71
CA GLU A 67 -22.20 14.75 -22.55
C GLU A 67 -22.50 14.05 -21.21
N HIS A 68 -23.66 13.39 -21.09
CA HIS A 68 -23.99 12.61 -19.90
C HIS A 68 -23.00 11.46 -19.71
N CYS A 69 -22.74 10.67 -20.76
CA CYS A 69 -21.82 9.53 -20.70
C CYS A 69 -20.40 9.97 -20.33
N GLU A 70 -19.89 11.06 -20.93
CA GLU A 70 -18.57 11.60 -20.65
C GLU A 70 -18.42 12.01 -19.18
N ARG A 71 -19.36 12.81 -18.66
CA ARG A 71 -19.35 13.22 -17.25
C ARG A 71 -19.52 12.05 -16.28
N TYR A 72 -20.41 11.11 -16.60
CA TYR A 72 -20.81 10.04 -15.69
C TYR A 72 -19.63 9.11 -15.36
N TYR A 73 -18.77 8.81 -16.33
CA TYR A 73 -17.65 7.90 -16.13
C TYR A 73 -16.34 8.58 -15.70
N THR A 74 -16.27 9.92 -15.62
CA THR A 74 -15.07 10.66 -15.17
C THR A 74 -14.57 10.19 -13.81
N THR A 75 -15.47 9.90 -12.87
CA THR A 75 -15.12 9.48 -11.51
C THR A 75 -15.23 7.97 -11.30
N TYR A 76 -15.50 7.20 -12.36
CA TYR A 76 -15.66 5.76 -12.25
C TYR A 76 -14.40 5.11 -11.64
N GLY A 77 -14.61 4.24 -10.66
CA GLY A 77 -13.55 3.56 -9.92
C GLY A 77 -12.87 4.38 -8.83
N ASN A 78 -13.32 5.62 -8.57
CA ASN A 78 -12.97 6.35 -7.35
C ASN A 78 -13.75 5.82 -6.14
N VAL A 79 -13.38 6.28 -4.95
CA VAL A 79 -14.17 6.02 -3.74
C VAL A 79 -15.56 6.62 -3.93
N SER A 80 -16.59 5.84 -3.65
CA SER A 80 -17.99 6.25 -3.73
C SER A 80 -18.72 5.89 -2.43
N PRO A 81 -19.80 6.59 -2.08
CA PRO A 81 -20.67 6.16 -0.99
C PRO A 81 -21.26 4.78 -1.31
N GLY A 82 -21.15 3.85 -0.37
CA GLY A 82 -21.83 2.56 -0.41
C GLY A 82 -23.30 2.67 0.01
N PRO A 83 -24.07 1.56 -0.01
CA PRO A 83 -25.50 1.56 0.32
C PRO A 83 -25.84 2.08 1.72
N THR A 84 -24.89 1.98 2.66
CA THR A 84 -25.03 2.45 4.05
C THR A 84 -24.49 3.87 4.25
N GLY A 85 -24.01 4.53 3.19
CA GLY A 85 -23.27 5.80 3.28
C GLY A 85 -21.79 5.64 3.64
N ALA A 86 -21.35 4.44 4.04
CA ALA A 86 -19.94 4.17 4.30
C ALA A 86 -19.12 4.24 2.99
N PRO A 87 -17.87 4.75 3.00
CA PRO A 87 -17.03 4.76 1.82
C PRO A 87 -16.77 3.35 1.30
N GLN A 88 -17.11 3.09 0.04
CA GLN A 88 -16.67 1.89 -0.64
C GLN A 88 -15.32 2.17 -1.30
N TYR A 89 -14.33 1.33 -1.01
CA TYR A 89 -13.03 1.41 -1.68
C TYR A 89 -13.23 1.32 -3.20
N GLY A 90 -12.67 2.30 -3.91
CA GLY A 90 -12.60 2.30 -5.36
C GLY A 90 -11.73 1.15 -5.92
N LEU A 91 -11.47 1.16 -7.23
CA LEU A 91 -10.66 0.14 -7.87
C LEU A 91 -9.15 0.41 -7.70
N PHE A 92 -8.32 -0.63 -7.84
CA PHE A 92 -6.85 -0.58 -7.94
C PHE A 92 -6.10 -0.11 -6.69
N TRP A 93 -6.65 -0.33 -5.49
CA TRP A 93 -5.90 -0.11 -4.25
C TRP A 93 -4.87 -1.19 -3.94
N ASP A 94 -4.91 -2.31 -4.66
CA ASP A 94 -4.01 -3.46 -4.56
C ASP A 94 -2.73 -3.32 -5.40
N LEU A 95 -2.62 -2.24 -6.20
CA LEU A 95 -1.39 -1.91 -6.93
C LEU A 95 -0.19 -1.80 -5.97
N PRO A 96 1.02 -2.23 -6.36
CA PRO A 96 2.20 -2.18 -5.51
C PRO A 96 2.44 -0.82 -4.86
N GLU A 97 2.38 0.25 -5.65
CA GLU A 97 2.58 1.63 -5.21
C GLU A 97 1.56 2.05 -4.14
N CYS A 98 0.34 1.52 -4.22
CA CYS A 98 -0.71 1.79 -3.25
C CYS A 98 -0.57 0.96 -1.98
N ARG A 99 -0.14 -0.31 -2.09
CA ARG A 99 0.15 -1.12 -0.90
C ARG A 99 1.30 -0.54 -0.10
N ASP A 100 2.35 -0.11 -0.77
CA ASP A 100 3.51 0.51 -0.14
C ASP A 100 3.11 1.81 0.57
N TRP A 101 2.30 2.66 -0.09
CA TRP A 101 1.75 3.87 0.52
C TRP A 101 0.86 3.58 1.75
N ILE A 102 -0.05 2.61 1.64
CA ILE A 102 -0.96 2.23 2.74
C ILE A 102 -0.16 1.77 3.95
N GLU A 103 0.87 0.94 3.76
CA GLU A 103 1.72 0.46 4.84
C GLU A 103 2.55 1.60 5.44
N ALA A 104 3.20 2.41 4.61
CA ALA A 104 3.98 3.56 5.07
C ALA A 104 3.14 4.55 5.89
N ARG A 105 1.91 4.84 5.45
CA ARG A 105 0.96 5.68 6.18
C ARG A 105 0.61 5.08 7.54
N LYS A 106 0.35 3.78 7.59
CA LYS A 106 0.04 3.07 8.83
C LYS A 106 1.21 3.11 9.81
N THR A 107 2.44 2.88 9.35
CA THR A 107 3.65 3.00 10.17
C THR A 107 3.80 4.41 10.74
N LEU A 108 3.59 5.45 9.93
CA LEU A 108 3.67 6.84 10.37
C LEU A 108 2.60 7.19 11.41
N GLU A 109 1.37 6.71 11.22
CA GLU A 109 0.28 6.92 12.18
C GLU A 109 0.56 6.23 13.52
N GLN A 110 1.09 5.01 13.49
CA GLN A 110 1.52 4.27 14.68
C GLN A 110 2.63 5.03 15.42
N ALA A 111 3.69 5.45 14.72
CA ALA A 111 4.79 6.20 15.31
C ALA A 111 4.35 7.52 15.95
N ARG A 112 3.29 8.17 15.43
CA ARG A 112 2.69 9.37 16.03
C ARG A 112 1.83 9.11 17.25
N SER A 113 1.32 7.89 17.38
CA SER A 113 0.41 7.48 18.46
C SER A 113 1.16 6.92 19.68
N GLU A 114 2.45 6.64 19.54
CA GLU A 114 3.32 6.19 20.63
C GLU A 114 3.65 7.38 21.57
N PRO A 115 3.42 7.23 22.90
CA PRO A 115 3.59 8.29 23.89
C PRO A 115 5.04 8.62 24.26
#